data_AF-A0A329XIQ8-F1
#
_entry.id   AF-A0A329XIQ8-F1
#
_cell.length_a   1.000
_cell.length_b   1.000
_cell.length_c   1.000
_cell.angle_alpha   90.00
_cell.angle_beta   90.00
_cell.angle_gamma   90.00
#
_symmetry.space_group_name_H-M   'P 1'
#
loop_
_entity.id
_entity.type
_entity.pdbx_description
1 polymer ?
#
loop_
_entity_poly.entity_id
_entity_poly.type
_entity_poly.pdbx_seq_one_letter_code
_entity_poly.pdbx_strand_id
1 'polypeptide(L)'
;MFNSALSRQQDLELRYRSAVVRDLLATGVRVARSGGLSEVNRDSVTTTLAVGLGRLYEIVLGLRNLNLYGRWAPQPGDTGSTYPETRLDLLSMHDAVFDFLSLAPHGLTRAAGRGLSRINTDPAVPRFVSALGAYWEPTQGGRASSQSTTGAWNGIEDAVRQTPEEHAPDLLGGPNGEPAEYLAWRRAARASRDSEQSSASEQLADAVEAIWFTLGACGRDGALGHPGEIFAAEVLPDRTVSAAA
;
A
#
# COMPACT_ATOMS: atom_id res chain seq x y z
N MET A 1 26.77 -1.91 12.42
CA MET A 1 25.53 -2.67 12.16
C MET A 1 25.06 -3.24 13.49
N PHE A 2 23.97 -2.73 14.05
CA PHE A 2 23.40 -3.32 15.26
C PHE A 2 22.84 -4.70 14.91
N ASN A 3 23.07 -5.67 15.78
CA ASN A 3 22.50 -7.00 15.64
C ASN A 3 21.01 -6.87 15.96
N SER A 4 20.19 -6.60 14.93
CA SER A 4 18.75 -6.31 15.01
C SER A 4 17.92 -7.57 15.33
N ALA A 5 18.35 -8.35 16.33
CA ALA A 5 17.65 -9.56 16.73
C ALA A 5 16.36 -9.15 17.46
N LEU A 6 15.22 -9.36 16.80
CA LEU A 6 13.91 -9.28 17.45
C LEU A 6 13.86 -10.26 18.62
N SER A 7 13.29 -9.84 19.75
CA SER A 7 12.89 -10.82 20.77
C SER A 7 11.84 -11.77 20.17
N ARG A 8 11.74 -12.99 20.72
CA ARG A 8 10.74 -13.98 20.28
C ARG A 8 9.30 -13.42 20.29
N GLN A 9 8.99 -12.57 21.26
CA GLN A 9 7.68 -11.94 21.36
C GLN A 9 7.44 -10.92 20.23
N GLN A 10 8.44 -10.10 19.90
CA GLN A 10 8.35 -9.14 18.80
C GLN A 10 8.31 -9.83 17.44
N ASP A 11 9.00 -10.96 17.27
CA ASP A 11 8.91 -11.78 16.06
C ASP A 11 7.50 -12.32 15.84
N LEU A 12 6.89 -12.92 16.88
CA LEU A 12 5.51 -13.42 16.81
C LEU A 12 4.51 -12.29 16.53
N GLU A 13 4.70 -11.13 17.18
CA GLU A 13 3.86 -9.97 16.96
C GLU A 13 3.98 -9.41 15.54
N LEU A 14 5.19 -9.34 14.99
CA LEU A 14 5.42 -8.93 13.61
C LEU A 14 4.69 -9.84 12.63
N ARG A 15 4.82 -11.16 12.79
CA ARG A 15 4.13 -12.14 11.93
C ARG A 15 2.62 -11.99 12.01
N TYR A 16 2.08 -11.91 13.24
CA TYR A 16 0.66 -11.73 13.47
C TYR A 16 0.13 -10.45 12.80
N ARG A 17 0.79 -9.31 13.04
CA ARG A 17 0.40 -8.03 12.44
C ARG A 17 0.49 -8.06 10.91
N SER A 18 1.53 -8.69 10.36
CA SER A 18 1.72 -8.83 8.91
C SER A 18 0.64 -9.70 8.27
N ALA A 19 0.26 -10.81 8.91
CA ALA A 19 -0.82 -11.68 8.46
C ALA A 19 -2.18 -10.98 8.50
N VAL A 20 -2.47 -10.22 9.58
CA VAL A 20 -3.69 -9.41 9.67
C VAL A 20 -3.76 -8.38 8.54
N VAL A 21 -2.64 -7.70 8.25
CA VAL A 21 -2.56 -6.74 7.13
C VAL A 21 -2.82 -7.43 5.80
N ARG A 22 -2.19 -8.58 5.55
CA ARG A 22 -2.43 -9.39 4.34
C ARG A 22 -3.91 -9.71 4.18
N ASP A 23 -4.55 -10.19 5.24
CA ASP A 23 -5.94 -10.66 5.16
C ASP A 23 -6.92 -9.49 4.94
N LEU A 24 -6.66 -8.33 5.58
CA LEU A 24 -7.42 -7.09 5.36
C LEU A 24 -7.28 -6.59 3.91
N LEU A 25 -6.05 -6.51 3.41
CA LEU A 25 -5.77 -6.02 2.05
C LEU A 25 -6.28 -6.99 0.99
N ALA A 26 -6.05 -8.30 1.15
CA ALA A 26 -6.53 -9.32 0.24
C ALA A 26 -8.07 -9.33 0.15
N THR A 27 -8.75 -9.19 1.29
CA THR A 27 -10.22 -9.13 1.33
C THR A 27 -10.72 -7.83 0.69
N GLY A 28 -10.16 -6.68 1.08
CA GLY A 28 -10.55 -5.37 0.54
C GLY A 28 -10.36 -5.26 -0.97
N VAL A 29 -9.19 -5.67 -1.47
CA VAL A 29 -8.86 -5.65 -2.92
C VAL A 29 -9.77 -6.59 -3.69
N ARG A 30 -10.02 -7.80 -3.18
CA ARG A 30 -10.92 -8.77 -3.82
C ARG A 30 -12.34 -8.23 -3.95
N VAL A 31 -12.89 -7.69 -2.87
CA VAL A 31 -14.26 -7.14 -2.88
C VAL A 31 -14.35 -5.93 -3.80
N ALA A 32 -13.36 -5.03 -3.76
CA ALA A 32 -13.31 -3.86 -4.63
C ALA A 32 -13.26 -4.22 -6.13
N ARG A 33 -12.54 -5.29 -6.49
CA ARG A 33 -12.43 -5.79 -7.88
C ARG A 33 -13.64 -6.56 -8.39
N SER A 34 -14.38 -7.23 -7.50
CA SER A 34 -15.53 -8.06 -7.90
C SER A 34 -16.75 -7.27 -8.42
N GLY A 35 -16.61 -5.96 -8.67
CA GLY A 35 -17.73 -5.07 -9.01
C GLY A 35 -18.72 -4.87 -7.86
N GLY A 36 -18.38 -5.35 -6.66
CA GLY A 36 -19.30 -5.46 -5.53
C GLY A 36 -19.44 -4.20 -4.68
N LEU A 37 -18.85 -3.07 -5.05
CA LEU A 37 -18.96 -1.83 -4.28
C LEU A 37 -20.28 -1.10 -4.60
N SER A 38 -21.31 -1.49 -3.87
CA SER A 38 -22.56 -0.75 -3.76
C SER A 38 -22.43 0.40 -2.76
N GLU A 39 -23.32 1.39 -2.82
CA GLU A 39 -23.36 2.45 -1.80
C GLU A 39 -23.41 1.93 -0.36
N VAL A 40 -24.00 0.73 -0.16
CA VAL A 40 -24.20 0.12 1.16
C VAL A 40 -22.91 -0.46 1.78
N ASN A 41 -22.00 -1.00 0.96
CA ASN A 41 -20.78 -1.66 1.44
C ASN A 41 -19.50 -0.89 1.11
N ARG A 42 -19.59 0.13 0.25
CA ARG A 42 -18.47 0.98 -0.18
C ARG A 42 -17.65 1.53 0.98
N ASP A 43 -18.31 2.12 1.96
CA ASP A 43 -17.61 2.72 3.09
C ASP A 43 -16.91 1.68 3.96
N SER A 44 -17.53 0.52 4.16
CA SER A 44 -16.94 -0.59 4.93
C SER A 44 -15.70 -1.16 4.25
N VAL A 45 -15.76 -1.40 2.93
CA VAL A 45 -14.63 -1.92 2.16
C VAL A 45 -13.51 -0.89 2.07
N THR A 46 -13.83 0.38 1.83
CA THR A 46 -12.84 1.46 1.76
C THR A 46 -12.16 1.69 3.12
N THR A 47 -12.92 1.58 4.22
CA THR A 47 -12.36 1.57 5.58
C THR A 47 -11.41 0.38 5.78
N THR A 48 -11.79 -0.81 5.31
CA THR A 48 -10.94 -2.01 5.41
C THR A 48 -9.62 -1.82 4.67
N LEU A 49 -9.66 -1.24 3.46
CA LEU A 49 -8.47 -0.89 2.67
C LEU A 49 -7.62 0.17 3.37
N ALA A 50 -8.24 1.25 3.88
CA ALA A 50 -7.54 2.32 4.59
C ALA A 50 -6.85 1.80 5.87
N VAL A 51 -7.53 0.97 6.65
CA VAL A 51 -6.96 0.34 7.85
C VAL A 51 -5.83 -0.62 7.49
N GLY A 52 -6.02 -1.47 6.48
CA GLY A 52 -4.96 -2.38 6.00
C GLY A 52 -3.72 -1.61 5.56
N LEU A 53 -3.89 -0.52 4.81
CA LEU A 53 -2.81 0.33 4.31
C LEU A 53 -2.12 1.12 5.44
N GLY A 54 -2.88 1.69 6.37
CA GLY A 54 -2.32 2.39 7.53
C GLY A 54 -1.48 1.46 8.40
N ARG A 55 -1.99 0.26 8.71
CA ARG A 55 -1.25 -0.76 9.46
C ARG A 55 -0.01 -1.25 8.70
N LEU A 56 -0.08 -1.37 7.37
CA LEU A 56 1.07 -1.69 6.53
C LEU A 56 2.18 -0.64 6.70
N TYR A 57 1.86 0.66 6.62
CA TYR A 57 2.84 1.72 6.81
C TYR A 57 3.40 1.77 8.23
N GLU A 58 2.56 1.59 9.26
CA GLU A 58 3.03 1.51 10.65
C GLU A 58 4.08 0.40 10.84
N ILE A 59 3.87 -0.78 10.22
CA ILE A 59 4.85 -1.88 10.27
C ILE A 59 6.15 -1.47 9.57
N VAL A 60 6.07 -0.91 8.36
CA VAL A 60 7.27 -0.52 7.58
C VAL A 60 8.06 0.59 8.27
N LEU A 61 7.39 1.60 8.83
CA LEU A 61 8.04 2.65 9.63
C LEU A 61 8.64 2.08 10.92
N GLY A 62 7.98 1.10 11.54
CA GLY A 62 8.51 0.41 12.71
C GLY A 62 9.78 -0.39 12.40
N LEU A 63 9.81 -1.09 11.26
CA LEU A 63 11.00 -1.78 10.74
C LEU A 63 12.14 -0.81 10.45
N ARG A 64 11.84 0.33 9.83
CA ARG A 64 12.81 1.42 9.61
C ARG A 64 13.41 1.90 10.93
N ASN A 65 12.57 2.20 11.92
CA ASN A 65 13.04 2.66 13.23
C ASN A 65 13.88 1.61 13.94
N LEU A 66 13.52 0.33 13.80
CA LEU A 66 14.30 -0.75 14.37
C LEU A 66 15.68 -0.86 13.72
N ASN A 67 15.79 -0.65 12.41
CA ASN A 67 17.09 -0.63 11.73
C ASN A 67 17.95 0.58 12.09
N LEU A 68 17.34 1.76 12.26
CA LEU A 68 18.07 3.01 12.55
C LEU A 68 18.45 3.14 14.03
N TYR A 69 17.55 2.77 14.94
CA TYR A 69 17.64 3.06 16.36
C TYR A 69 17.61 1.80 17.25
N GLY A 70 17.43 0.61 16.67
CA GLY A 70 17.30 -0.64 17.43
C GLY A 70 15.96 -0.77 18.18
N ARG A 71 14.97 0.08 17.90
CA ARG A 71 13.66 0.13 18.60
C ARG A 71 12.51 0.32 17.61
N TRP A 72 11.41 -0.40 17.80
CA TRP A 72 10.26 -0.43 16.88
C TRP A 72 9.47 0.89 16.78
N ALA A 73 9.51 1.72 17.80
CA ALA A 73 9.07 3.12 17.89
C ALA A 73 9.33 3.53 19.36
N PRO A 74 9.38 4.82 19.71
CA PRO A 74 9.29 5.21 21.12
C PRO A 74 7.96 4.68 21.68
N GLN A 75 8.00 3.91 22.77
CA GLN A 75 6.77 3.53 23.46
C GLN A 75 6.06 4.80 23.95
N PRO A 76 4.73 4.92 23.78
CA PRO A 76 3.97 5.96 24.47
C PRO A 76 4.14 5.72 25.98
N GLY A 77 4.93 6.58 26.62
CA GLY A 77 5.28 6.45 28.04
C GLY A 77 6.76 6.53 28.39
N ASP A 78 7.68 6.60 27.42
CA ASP A 78 9.08 6.92 27.73
C ASP A 78 9.17 8.43 28.06
N THR A 79 9.02 8.74 29.35
CA THR A 79 8.91 10.08 29.95
C THR A 79 10.18 10.92 29.77
N GLY A 80 10.45 11.34 28.53
CA GLY A 80 11.60 12.20 28.22
C GLY A 80 11.63 12.77 26.79
N SER A 81 10.81 12.30 25.86
CA SER A 81 10.76 12.90 24.52
C SER A 81 9.67 13.97 24.42
N THR A 82 10.10 15.23 24.30
CA THR A 82 9.29 16.42 23.96
C THR A 82 8.81 16.37 22.49
N TYR A 83 8.28 15.23 22.04
CA TYR A 83 7.59 15.14 20.75
C TYR A 83 6.11 14.89 21.03
N PRO A 84 5.20 15.74 20.54
CA PRO A 84 3.77 15.46 20.65
C PRO A 84 3.48 14.10 20.00
N GLU A 85 2.55 13.35 20.59
CA GLU A 85 1.97 12.11 20.06
C GLU A 85 1.19 12.37 18.76
N THR A 86 1.84 12.91 17.73
CA THR A 86 1.21 13.17 16.44
C THR A 86 1.10 11.82 15.74
N ARG A 87 -0.05 11.16 15.92
CA ARG A 87 -0.44 10.02 15.07
C ARG A 87 -0.41 10.54 13.63
N LEU A 88 0.53 10.02 12.84
CA LEU A 88 0.71 10.43 11.45
C LEU A 88 -0.56 10.11 10.66
N ASP A 89 -1.01 11.05 9.84
CA ASP A 89 -2.03 10.81 8.84
C ASP A 89 -1.51 9.87 7.75
N LEU A 90 -2.43 9.29 6.99
CA LEU A 90 -2.11 8.24 6.03
C LEU A 90 -1.17 8.72 4.92
N LEU A 91 -1.29 9.99 4.52
CA LEU A 91 -0.43 10.59 3.49
C LEU A 91 0.98 10.85 4.03
N SER A 92 1.12 11.46 5.22
CA SER A 92 2.45 11.64 5.82
C SER A 92 3.16 10.31 6.07
N MET A 93 2.43 9.24 6.43
CA MET A 93 3.01 7.90 6.54
C MET A 93 3.48 7.36 5.19
N HIS A 94 2.71 7.57 4.11
CA HIS A 94 3.10 7.18 2.77
C HIS A 94 4.40 7.89 2.35
N ASP A 95 4.44 9.22 2.46
CA ASP A 95 5.62 10.01 2.10
C ASP A 95 6.85 9.56 2.89
N ALA A 96 6.72 9.39 4.21
CA ALA A 96 7.83 8.93 5.06
C ALA A 96 8.36 7.53 4.69
N VAL A 97 7.48 6.61 4.26
CA VAL A 97 7.86 5.27 3.81
C VAL A 97 8.61 5.35 2.48
N PHE A 98 8.06 6.05 1.50
CA PHE A 98 8.62 6.09 0.15
C PHE A 98 9.87 6.97 0.05
N ASP A 99 9.98 8.04 0.84
CA ASP A 99 11.22 8.83 0.98
C ASP A 99 12.36 7.97 1.52
N PHE A 100 12.10 7.22 2.58
CA PHE A 100 13.10 6.32 3.16
C PHE A 100 13.52 5.21 2.19
N LEU A 101 12.57 4.57 1.51
CA LEU A 101 12.86 3.51 0.55
C LEU A 101 13.61 4.04 -0.68
N SER A 102 13.37 5.29 -1.08
CA SER A 102 14.11 5.96 -2.15
C SER A 102 15.58 6.19 -1.80
N LEU A 103 15.91 6.23 -0.50
CA LEU A 103 17.26 6.37 0.03
C LEU A 103 17.92 5.03 0.37
N ALA A 104 17.23 3.90 0.19
CA ALA A 104 17.78 2.59 0.50
C ALA A 104 19.01 2.28 -0.39
N PRO A 105 20.10 1.72 0.18
CA PRO A 105 21.31 1.43 -0.57
C PRO A 105 21.04 0.46 -1.73
N HIS A 106 21.78 0.62 -2.83
CA HIS A 106 21.62 -0.11 -4.08
C HIS A 106 21.75 -1.64 -3.90
N GLY A 107 20.65 -2.30 -3.53
CA GLY A 107 20.52 -3.75 -3.40
C GLY A 107 19.13 -4.28 -3.76
N LEU A 108 18.20 -3.38 -4.11
CA LEU A 108 16.85 -3.76 -4.54
C LEU A 108 16.91 -4.52 -5.87
N THR A 109 16.12 -5.58 -5.97
CA THR A 109 15.92 -6.27 -7.23
C THR A 109 15.24 -5.34 -8.23
N ARG A 110 15.38 -5.63 -9.54
CA ARG A 110 14.69 -4.86 -10.58
C ARG A 110 13.18 -4.77 -10.37
N ALA A 111 12.57 -5.75 -9.70
CA ALA A 111 11.13 -5.75 -9.44
C ALA A 111 10.76 -4.70 -8.39
N ALA A 112 11.43 -4.68 -7.23
CA ALA A 112 11.20 -3.70 -6.18
C ALA A 112 11.55 -2.28 -6.64
N GLY A 113 12.69 -2.11 -7.33
CA GLY A 113 13.10 -0.81 -7.88
C GLY A 113 12.08 -0.23 -8.86
N ARG A 114 11.56 -1.04 -9.81
CA ARG A 114 10.50 -0.59 -10.73
C ARG A 114 9.20 -0.26 -10.01
N GLY A 115 8.82 -1.04 -9.01
CA GLY A 115 7.63 -0.77 -8.20
C GLY A 115 7.71 0.59 -7.50
N LEU A 116 8.85 0.86 -6.84
CA LEU A 116 9.10 2.15 -6.18
C LEU A 116 9.07 3.32 -7.17
N SER A 117 9.79 3.20 -8.29
CA SER A 117 9.78 4.26 -9.32
C SER A 117 8.38 4.52 -9.86
N ARG A 118 7.58 3.46 -10.09
CA ARG A 118 6.21 3.61 -10.57
C ARG A 118 5.32 4.31 -9.55
N ILE A 119 5.39 3.94 -8.28
CA ILE A 119 4.58 4.57 -7.23
C ILE A 119 4.97 6.04 -7.04
N ASN A 120 6.27 6.34 -7.00
CA ASN A 120 6.75 7.72 -6.83
C ASN A 120 6.43 8.63 -8.02
N THR A 121 6.22 8.07 -9.22
CA THR A 121 5.91 8.85 -10.43
C THR A 121 4.43 8.91 -10.74
N ASP A 122 3.60 8.06 -10.13
CA ASP A 122 2.17 8.02 -10.35
C ASP A 122 1.48 9.09 -9.48
N PRO A 123 0.96 10.18 -10.09
CA PRO A 123 0.36 11.27 -9.32
C PRO A 123 -1.01 10.88 -8.75
N ALA A 124 -1.63 9.78 -9.18
CA ALA A 124 -2.90 9.30 -8.65
C ALA A 124 -2.71 8.68 -7.26
N VAL A 125 -1.57 8.05 -6.99
CA VAL A 125 -1.27 7.37 -5.72
C VAL A 125 -1.42 8.29 -4.49
N PRO A 126 -0.73 9.45 -4.39
CA PRO A 126 -0.88 10.33 -3.22
C PRO A 126 -2.31 10.85 -3.06
N ARG A 127 -3.07 11.02 -4.15
CA ARG A 127 -4.48 11.42 -4.09
C ARG A 127 -5.36 10.32 -3.52
N PHE A 128 -5.16 9.08 -3.95
CA PHE A 128 -5.86 7.93 -3.37
C PHE A 128 -5.54 7.76 -1.88
N VAL A 129 -4.26 7.87 -1.51
CA VAL A 129 -3.82 7.78 -0.12
C VAL A 129 -4.45 8.91 0.72
N SER A 130 -4.48 10.13 0.21
CA SER A 130 -5.13 11.26 0.87
C SER A 130 -6.63 11.01 1.08
N ALA A 131 -7.34 10.53 0.05
CA ALA A 131 -8.77 10.22 0.14
C ALA A 131 -9.07 9.07 1.10
N LEU A 132 -8.21 8.03 1.15
CA LEU A 132 -8.27 6.97 2.15
C LEU A 132 -8.02 7.47 3.58
N GLY A 133 -7.30 8.60 3.73
CA GLY A 133 -7.04 9.25 5.02
C GLY A 133 -8.33 9.55 5.81
N ALA A 134 -9.39 9.98 5.12
CA ALA A 134 -10.69 10.27 5.75
C ALA A 134 -11.35 9.01 6.35
N TYR A 135 -11.05 7.82 5.81
CA TYR A 135 -11.52 6.54 6.37
C TYR A 135 -10.58 6.00 7.47
N TRP A 136 -9.33 6.44 7.51
CA TRP A 136 -8.33 6.06 8.52
C TRP A 136 -8.49 6.83 9.84
N GLU A 137 -8.69 8.15 9.78
CA GLU A 137 -8.78 9.03 10.95
C GLU A 137 -9.75 8.54 12.05
N PRO A 138 -10.99 8.11 11.73
CA PRO A 138 -11.94 7.67 12.75
C PRO A 138 -11.49 6.38 13.46
N THR A 139 -10.75 5.52 12.76
CA THR A 139 -10.24 4.26 13.34
C THR A 139 -9.13 4.49 14.37
N GLN A 140 -8.48 5.65 14.31
CA GLN A 140 -7.45 6.08 15.24
C GLN A 140 -8.04 6.87 16.42
N GLY A 141 -9.35 6.81 16.68
CA GLY A 141 -9.99 7.53 17.79
C GLY A 141 -9.96 9.06 17.64
N GLY A 142 -9.62 9.57 16.45
CA GLY A 142 -9.81 10.98 16.12
C GLY A 142 -11.30 11.33 16.13
N ARG A 143 -11.64 12.58 16.47
CA ARG A 143 -12.98 13.08 16.18
C ARG A 143 -13.19 12.94 14.68
N ALA A 144 -14.22 12.20 14.26
CA ALA A 144 -14.58 12.09 12.86
C ALA A 144 -14.57 13.50 12.25
N SER A 145 -13.66 13.73 11.30
CA SER A 145 -13.66 14.96 10.53
C SER A 145 -15.07 15.09 9.92
N SER A 146 -15.60 16.31 9.88
CA SER A 146 -16.96 16.60 9.40
C SER A 146 -17.21 16.25 7.93
N GLN A 147 -16.23 15.61 7.27
CA GLN A 147 -16.36 15.06 5.93
C GLN A 147 -17.23 13.81 6.03
N SER A 148 -18.44 13.89 5.48
CA SER A 148 -19.27 12.70 5.30
C SER A 148 -18.48 11.67 4.49
N THR A 149 -18.67 10.39 4.76
CA THR A 149 -18.04 9.30 3.99
C THR A 149 -18.34 9.43 2.49
N THR A 150 -19.48 10.03 2.13
CA THR A 150 -19.81 10.46 0.76
C THR A 150 -18.80 11.45 0.16
N GLY A 151 -18.34 12.45 0.93
CA GLY A 151 -17.32 13.39 0.49
C GLY A 151 -15.93 12.76 0.33
N ALA A 152 -15.61 11.74 1.13
CA ALA A 152 -14.36 10.99 1.01
C ALA A 152 -14.33 10.14 -0.27
N TRP A 153 -15.45 9.49 -0.61
CA TRP A 153 -15.57 8.74 -1.87
C TRP A 153 -15.47 9.65 -3.11
N ASN A 154 -16.07 10.84 -3.06
CA ASN A 154 -15.92 11.82 -4.14
C ASN A 154 -14.44 12.18 -4.38
N GLY A 155 -13.62 12.23 -3.32
CA GLY A 155 -12.17 12.41 -3.45
C GLY A 155 -11.46 11.27 -4.19
N ILE A 156 -11.94 10.03 -4.05
CA ILE A 156 -11.45 8.86 -4.78
C ILE A 156 -11.86 8.96 -6.26
N GLU A 157 -13.11 9.32 -6.55
CA GLU A 157 -13.59 9.53 -7.91
C GLU A 157 -12.89 10.71 -8.61
N ASP A 158 -12.61 11.79 -7.88
CA ASP A 158 -11.87 12.94 -8.39
C ASP A 158 -10.40 12.58 -8.67
N ALA A 159 -9.77 11.74 -7.86
CA ALA A 159 -8.42 11.22 -8.12
C ALA A 159 -8.37 10.45 -9.46
N VAL A 160 -9.39 9.64 -9.72
CA VAL A 160 -9.55 8.89 -10.98
C VAL A 160 -9.77 9.84 -12.15
N ARG A 161 -10.67 10.82 -12.01
CA ARG A 161 -10.98 11.81 -13.06
C ARG A 161 -9.78 12.70 -13.41
N GLN A 162 -8.93 12.99 -12.44
CA GLN A 162 -7.71 13.79 -12.63
C GLN A 162 -6.52 12.96 -13.09
N THR A 163 -6.64 11.64 -13.16
CA THR A 163 -5.65 10.79 -13.81
C THR A 163 -5.81 11.00 -15.31
N PRO A 164 -4.85 11.64 -16.01
CA PRO A 164 -4.99 11.86 -17.43
C PRO A 164 -5.14 10.51 -18.13
N GLU A 165 -6.17 10.32 -18.97
CA GLU A 165 -6.28 9.13 -19.83
C GLU A 165 -5.09 9.02 -20.83
N GLU A 166 -4.24 10.03 -20.89
CA GLU A 166 -3.11 10.13 -21.79
C GLU A 166 -1.80 9.73 -21.09
N HIS A 167 -1.48 8.44 -21.13
CA HIS A 167 -0.15 7.93 -21.50
C HIS A 167 -0.35 6.59 -22.22
N ALA A 168 -1.12 6.61 -23.30
CA ALA A 168 -0.80 5.79 -24.45
C ALA A 168 0.24 6.55 -25.27
N PRO A 169 1.54 6.25 -25.18
CA PRO A 169 2.40 6.53 -26.31
C PRO A 169 2.04 5.47 -27.36
N ASP A 170 1.00 5.74 -28.15
CA ASP A 170 0.90 5.16 -29.49
C ASP A 170 1.80 5.97 -30.42
N LEU A 171 3.11 5.95 -30.15
CA LEU A 171 4.13 6.53 -31.01
C LEU A 171 5.43 5.77 -30.73
N LEU A 172 5.72 4.83 -31.63
CA LEU A 172 6.95 4.02 -31.77
C LEU A 172 6.97 2.73 -30.94
N GLY A 173 6.81 1.59 -31.63
CA GLY A 173 7.48 0.38 -31.18
C GLY A 173 8.99 0.66 -31.04
N GLY A 174 9.57 0.36 -29.88
CA GLY A 174 10.98 0.61 -29.59
C GLY A 174 11.42 0.14 -28.19
N PRO A 175 12.71 0.21 -27.84
CA PRO A 175 13.68 -0.89 -27.87
C PRO A 175 13.91 -1.54 -26.49
N ASN A 176 12.89 -1.56 -25.62
CA ASN A 176 13.06 -1.82 -24.19
C ASN A 176 12.43 -3.12 -23.66
N GLY A 177 11.99 -4.02 -24.55
CA GLY A 177 11.64 -5.41 -24.17
C GLY A 177 10.48 -5.52 -23.17
N GLU A 178 9.36 -4.85 -23.42
CA GLU A 178 8.09 -5.22 -22.79
C GLU A 178 7.67 -6.62 -23.27
N PRO A 179 7.27 -7.56 -22.40
CA PRO A 179 6.68 -8.80 -22.86
C PRO A 179 5.31 -8.48 -23.49
N ALA A 180 5.17 -8.76 -24.79
CA ALA A 180 3.95 -8.61 -25.57
C ALA A 180 2.72 -9.24 -24.88
N GLU A 181 2.95 -10.26 -24.05
CA GLU A 181 1.96 -10.98 -23.27
C GLU A 181 1.28 -10.12 -22.19
N TYR A 182 2.01 -9.22 -21.51
CA TYR A 182 1.43 -8.37 -20.45
C TYR A 182 0.55 -7.26 -21.04
N LEU A 183 0.98 -6.67 -22.16
CA LEU A 183 0.15 -5.71 -22.89
C LEU A 183 -1.04 -6.39 -23.58
N ALA A 184 -0.87 -7.60 -24.11
CA ALA A 184 -1.96 -8.39 -24.67
C ALA A 184 -2.96 -8.82 -23.58
N TRP A 185 -2.49 -9.24 -22.40
CA TRP A 185 -3.34 -9.53 -21.24
C TRP A 185 -4.09 -8.28 -20.79
N ARG A 186 -3.42 -7.13 -20.63
CA ARG A 186 -4.07 -5.88 -20.22
C ARG A 186 -5.12 -5.42 -21.24
N ARG A 187 -4.86 -5.57 -22.54
CA ARG A 187 -5.83 -5.25 -23.60
C ARG A 187 -7.00 -6.23 -23.63
N ALA A 188 -6.77 -7.53 -23.50
CA ALA A 188 -7.83 -8.53 -23.44
C ALA A 188 -8.68 -8.42 -22.16
N ALA A 189 -8.05 -8.09 -21.03
CA ALA A 189 -8.70 -7.85 -19.75
C ALA A 189 -9.50 -6.54 -19.74
N ARG A 190 -9.13 -5.53 -20.54
CA ARG A 190 -9.93 -4.32 -20.74
C ARG A 190 -11.06 -4.53 -21.77
N ALA A 191 -10.76 -5.13 -22.91
CA ALA A 191 -11.72 -5.37 -24.00
C ALA A 191 -12.83 -6.37 -23.63
N SER A 192 -12.64 -7.19 -22.59
CA SER A 192 -13.68 -8.09 -22.05
C SER A 192 -14.62 -7.40 -21.05
N ARG A 193 -14.35 -6.15 -20.65
CA ARG A 193 -14.98 -5.50 -19.49
C ARG A 193 -15.59 -4.12 -19.78
N ASP A 194 -15.84 -3.80 -21.05
CA ASP A 194 -16.65 -2.64 -21.43
C ASP A 194 -18.13 -2.88 -21.10
N SER A 195 -18.50 -2.63 -19.83
CA SER A 195 -19.84 -2.21 -19.42
C SER A 195 -19.77 -1.33 -18.16
N GLU A 196 -19.40 -0.07 -18.38
CA GLU A 196 -19.87 1.18 -17.75
C GLU A 196 -20.12 1.35 -16.23
N GLN A 197 -19.68 0.47 -15.30
CA GLN A 197 -19.99 0.71 -13.86
C GLN A 197 -18.91 0.43 -12.80
N SER A 198 -17.60 0.56 -13.06
CA SER A 198 -16.61 0.84 -11.98
C SER A 198 -15.17 1.03 -12.48
N SER A 199 -14.75 2.26 -12.80
CA SER A 199 -13.32 2.57 -13.01
C SER A 199 -12.61 2.94 -11.70
N ALA A 200 -13.32 3.59 -10.76
CA ALA A 200 -12.70 4.16 -9.56
C ALA A 200 -12.30 3.13 -8.50
N SER A 201 -13.15 2.12 -8.25
CA SER A 201 -12.84 1.05 -7.31
C SER A 201 -11.72 0.13 -7.79
N GLU A 202 -11.70 -0.18 -9.08
CA GLU A 202 -10.65 -1.01 -9.68
C GLU A 202 -9.32 -0.28 -9.62
N GLN A 203 -9.28 1.01 -9.97
CA GLN A 203 -8.08 1.83 -9.86
C GLN A 203 -7.61 2.00 -8.41
N LEU A 204 -8.52 2.19 -7.46
CA LEU A 204 -8.18 2.21 -6.04
C LEU A 204 -7.57 0.87 -5.58
N ALA A 205 -8.20 -0.25 -5.96
CA ALA A 205 -7.71 -1.58 -5.63
C ALA A 205 -6.32 -1.84 -6.24
N ASP A 206 -6.11 -1.42 -7.49
CA ASP A 206 -4.83 -1.52 -8.18
C ASP A 206 -3.74 -0.66 -7.54
N ALA A 207 -4.06 0.55 -7.11
CA ALA A 207 -3.13 1.42 -6.41
C ALA A 207 -2.72 0.84 -5.05
N VAL A 208 -3.69 0.36 -4.26
CA VAL A 208 -3.42 -0.27 -2.96
C VAL A 208 -2.63 -1.56 -3.12
N GLU A 209 -2.97 -2.40 -4.11
CA GLU A 209 -2.23 -3.61 -4.41
C GLU A 209 -0.79 -3.29 -4.85
N ALA A 210 -0.60 -2.31 -5.73
CA ALA A 210 0.73 -1.89 -6.18
C ALA A 210 1.61 -1.47 -5.00
N ILE A 211 1.09 -0.67 -4.06
CA ILE A 211 1.79 -0.27 -2.84
C ILE A 211 2.13 -1.51 -1.99
N TRP A 212 1.14 -2.34 -1.71
CA TRP A 212 1.29 -3.54 -0.90
C TRP A 212 2.38 -4.48 -1.42
N PHE A 213 2.32 -4.84 -2.71
CA PHE A 213 3.29 -5.73 -3.31
C PHE A 213 4.68 -5.11 -3.43
N THR A 214 4.77 -3.80 -3.67
CA THR A 214 6.06 -3.09 -3.72
C THR A 214 6.74 -3.10 -2.36
N LEU A 215 6.01 -2.82 -1.28
CA LEU A 215 6.54 -2.85 0.07
C LEU A 215 6.96 -4.26 0.50
N GLY A 216 6.16 -5.28 0.16
CA GLY A 216 6.55 -6.67 0.38
C GLY A 216 7.80 -7.07 -0.41
N ALA A 217 7.94 -6.61 -1.65
CA ALA A 217 9.16 -6.84 -2.45
C ALA A 217 10.38 -6.14 -1.84
N CYS A 218 10.24 -4.90 -1.36
CA CYS A 218 11.31 -4.19 -0.66
C CYS A 218 11.73 -4.92 0.64
N GLY A 219 10.78 -5.48 1.37
CA GLY A 219 11.07 -6.31 2.56
C GLY A 219 11.85 -7.57 2.20
N ARG A 220 11.46 -8.27 1.13
CA ARG A 220 12.14 -9.49 0.64
C ARG A 220 13.56 -9.21 0.17
N ASP A 221 13.78 -8.04 -0.43
CA ASP A 221 15.09 -7.61 -0.92
C ASP A 221 16.00 -7.08 0.20
N GLY A 222 15.55 -7.12 1.46
CA GLY A 222 16.32 -6.72 2.63
C GLY A 222 16.40 -5.21 2.86
N ALA A 223 15.66 -4.39 2.11
CA ALA A 223 15.63 -2.93 2.31
C ALA A 223 15.05 -2.53 3.68
N LEU A 224 14.30 -3.44 4.30
CA LEU A 224 13.75 -3.29 5.65
C LEU A 224 14.54 -4.10 6.71
N GLY A 225 15.77 -4.52 6.39
CA GLY A 225 16.61 -5.36 7.25
C GLY A 225 16.09 -6.79 7.37
N HIS A 226 16.74 -7.61 8.21
CA HIS A 226 16.37 -9.03 8.40
C HIS A 226 14.92 -9.23 8.90
N PRO A 227 14.41 -8.43 9.85
CA PRO A 227 12.98 -8.41 10.18
C PRO A 227 12.05 -8.12 8.98
N GLY A 228 12.54 -7.38 8.00
CA GLY A 228 11.86 -7.09 6.74
C GLY A 228 11.57 -8.32 5.88
N GLU A 229 12.45 -9.32 5.93
CA GLU A 229 12.27 -10.58 5.20
C GLU A 229 11.12 -11.40 5.80
N ILE A 230 11.01 -11.41 7.13
CA ILE A 230 9.92 -12.07 7.87
C ILE A 230 8.60 -11.38 7.56
N PHE A 231 8.58 -10.05 7.62
CA PHE A 231 7.44 -9.25 7.18
C PHE A 231 7.02 -9.59 5.74
N ALA A 232 7.96 -9.64 4.80
CA ALA A 232 7.67 -9.93 3.40
C ALA A 232 7.12 -11.34 3.17
N ALA A 233 7.55 -12.33 3.97
CA ALA A 233 7.05 -13.69 3.90
C ALA A 233 5.58 -13.78 4.37
N GLU A 234 5.20 -13.03 5.39
CA GLU A 234 3.86 -13.11 5.98
C GLU A 234 2.86 -12.17 5.30
N VAL A 235 3.32 -10.98 4.87
CA VAL A 235 2.44 -9.94 4.33
C VAL A 235 2.05 -10.21 2.88
N LEU A 236 2.87 -10.91 2.10
CA LEU A 236 2.57 -11.23 0.71
C LEU A 236 1.70 -12.48 0.65
N PRO A 237 0.76 -12.57 -0.31
CA PRO A 237 -0.03 -13.79 -0.48
C PRO A 237 0.87 -14.94 -0.94
N ASP A 238 0.59 -16.14 -0.43
CA ASP A 238 1.29 -17.35 -0.84
C ASP A 238 1.14 -17.58 -2.34
N ARG A 239 2.28 -17.75 -3.04
CA ARG A 239 2.33 -18.01 -4.50
C ARG A 239 1.54 -19.24 -4.95
N THR A 240 1.13 -20.11 -4.03
CA THR A 240 0.45 -21.38 -4.32
C THR A 240 -1.05 -21.23 -4.60
N VAL A 241 -1.67 -20.09 -4.28
CA VAL A 241 -3.13 -19.91 -4.44
C VAL A 241 -3.51 -19.33 -5.81
N SER A 242 -2.55 -18.80 -6.58
CA SER A 242 -2.82 -18.18 -7.88
C SER A 242 -2.87 -19.15 -9.08
N ALA A 243 -2.61 -20.45 -8.88
CA ALA A 243 -2.60 -21.45 -9.96
C ALA A 243 -3.90 -22.26 -10.09
N ALA A 244 -4.94 -21.94 -9.31
CA ALA A 244 -6.16 -22.76 -9.22
C ALA A 244 -7.48 -21.96 -9.33
N ALA A 245 -7.46 -20.75 -9.90
CA ALA A 245 -8.66 -19.97 -10.19
C ALA A 245 -8.73 -19.63 -11.68
#